data_AF-A0A814FMP3-F1
#
_entry.id   AF-A0A814FMP3-F1
#
_cell.length_a   1.000
_cell.length_b   1.000
_cell.length_c   1.000
_cell.angle_alpha   90.00
_cell.angle_beta   90.00
_cell.angle_gamma   90.00
#
_symmetry.space_group_name_H-M   'P 1'
#
loop_
_entity.id
_entity.type
_entity.pdbx_description
1 polymer ?
#
loop_
_entity_poly.entity_id
_entity_poly.type
_entity_poly.pdbx_seq_one_letter_code
_entity_poly.pdbx_strand_id
1 'polypeptide(L)'
;MLNFYPILATWRKLSDCKEKCERKLISTLLFATLQYFEIPTGKSDEFLGSIGCYHLVTCQKWLETFVNGSLEDFAMENRGGKHVSTFYEGFPELEMAAKIFATQKCQQKPAELKLSDLAQFIDSKFYELTGQTKDPTAGVIRSESMGTKCKIGHLEYTDENGDLQLIPCHFENDPNVGKTKGLLELAKDLNVNVPAGCLLPQLRDLLSQHPAFKT
;
A
#
# COMPACT_ATOMS: atom_id res chain seq x y z
N MET A 1 -20.38 -26.63 -31.62
CA MET A 1 -20.85 -25.33 -31.12
C MET A 1 -21.41 -25.55 -29.72
N LEU A 2 -20.75 -25.04 -28.68
CA LEU A 2 -21.34 -25.05 -27.34
C LEU A 2 -22.51 -24.07 -27.34
N ASN A 3 -23.70 -24.54 -26.94
CA ASN A 3 -24.89 -23.72 -26.89
C ASN A 3 -24.86 -22.87 -25.61
N PHE A 4 -24.41 -21.63 -25.71
CA PHE A 4 -24.25 -20.71 -24.56
C PHE A 4 -25.58 -20.12 -24.04
N TYR A 5 -26.71 -20.46 -24.65
CA TYR A 5 -28.03 -19.92 -24.28
C TYR A 5 -28.43 -20.09 -22.80
N PRO A 6 -28.20 -21.26 -22.15
CA PRO A 6 -28.55 -21.45 -20.75
C PRO A 6 -27.71 -20.57 -19.81
N ILE A 7 -26.44 -20.36 -20.17
CA ILE A 7 -25.50 -19.51 -19.44
C ILE A 7 -25.99 -18.05 -19.53
N LEU A 8 -26.34 -17.57 -20.73
CA LEU A 8 -26.87 -16.21 -20.94
C LEU A 8 -28.16 -15.92 -20.15
N ALA A 9 -29.06 -16.90 -20.01
CA ALA A 9 -30.28 -16.76 -19.20
C ALA A 9 -29.97 -16.63 -17.70
N THR A 10 -28.93 -17.31 -17.21
CA THR A 10 -28.46 -17.21 -15.82
C THR A 10 -27.75 -15.87 -15.59
N TRP A 11 -27.08 -15.34 -16.61
CA TRP A 11 -26.39 -14.04 -16.57
C TRP A 11 -27.31 -12.82 -16.50
N ARG A 12 -28.52 -12.89 -17.07
CA ARG A 12 -29.54 -11.83 -16.86
C ARG A 12 -29.96 -11.68 -15.40
N LYS A 13 -29.79 -12.70 -14.56
CA LYS A 13 -29.99 -12.57 -13.10
C LYS A 13 -28.75 -11.99 -12.40
N LEU A 14 -27.56 -12.16 -12.98
CA LEU A 14 -26.31 -11.58 -12.49
C LEU A 14 -26.16 -10.10 -12.85
N SER A 15 -26.88 -9.58 -13.85
CA SER A 15 -26.92 -8.14 -14.09
C SER A 15 -27.52 -7.38 -12.92
N ASP A 16 -28.41 -8.00 -12.15
CA ASP A 16 -28.95 -7.43 -10.92
C ASP A 16 -27.92 -7.47 -9.77
N CYS A 17 -26.92 -8.35 -9.84
CA CYS A 17 -25.77 -8.36 -8.94
C CYS A 17 -24.72 -7.28 -9.26
N LYS A 18 -24.83 -6.56 -10.40
CA LYS A 18 -23.87 -5.48 -10.74
C LYS A 18 -23.85 -4.35 -9.71
N GLU A 19 -24.92 -4.16 -8.93
CA GLU A 19 -24.96 -3.17 -7.86
C GLU A 19 -24.18 -3.60 -6.60
N LYS A 20 -23.91 -4.90 -6.42
CA LYS A 20 -23.27 -5.45 -5.21
C LYS A 20 -21.87 -6.01 -5.46
N CYS A 21 -21.56 -6.39 -6.69
CA CYS A 21 -20.27 -6.97 -7.04
C CYS A 21 -19.50 -6.06 -7.97
N GLU A 22 -18.24 -5.78 -7.61
CA GLU A 22 -17.35 -4.98 -8.44
C GLU A 22 -17.16 -5.61 -9.82
N ARG A 23 -17.41 -4.80 -10.87
CA ARG A 23 -17.24 -5.20 -12.28
C ARG A 23 -15.86 -5.81 -12.54
N LYS A 24 -14.84 -5.33 -11.82
CA LYS A 24 -13.47 -5.85 -11.82
C LYS A 24 -13.41 -7.33 -11.45
N LEU A 25 -13.90 -7.69 -10.27
CA LEU A 25 -13.90 -9.07 -9.77
C LEU A 25 -14.66 -10.00 -10.72
N ILE A 26 -15.87 -9.60 -11.14
CA ILE A 26 -16.69 -10.41 -12.05
C ILE A 26 -15.97 -10.65 -13.38
N SER A 27 -15.39 -9.59 -13.97
CA SER A 27 -14.71 -9.70 -15.27
C SER A 27 -13.47 -10.61 -15.17
N THR A 28 -12.71 -10.50 -14.10
CA THR A 28 -11.51 -11.34 -13.88
C THR A 28 -11.88 -12.80 -13.67
N LEU A 29 -12.88 -13.11 -12.82
CA LEU A 29 -13.32 -14.48 -12.56
C LEU A 29 -13.92 -15.13 -13.80
N LEU A 30 -14.72 -14.38 -14.56
CA LEU A 30 -15.25 -14.84 -15.84
C LEU A 30 -14.14 -15.17 -16.82
N PHE A 31 -13.17 -14.27 -16.96
CA PHE A 31 -12.03 -14.48 -17.83
C PHE A 31 -11.23 -15.74 -17.42
N ALA A 32 -10.92 -15.88 -16.13
CA ALA A 32 -10.24 -17.07 -15.60
C ALA A 32 -11.02 -18.37 -15.88
N THR A 33 -12.35 -18.33 -15.75
CA THR A 33 -13.22 -19.47 -16.06
C THR A 33 -13.18 -19.83 -17.54
N LEU A 34 -13.22 -18.83 -18.44
CA LEU A 34 -13.12 -19.05 -19.89
C LEU A 34 -11.76 -19.64 -20.29
N GLN A 35 -10.67 -19.20 -19.64
CA GLN A 35 -9.34 -19.79 -19.83
C GLN A 35 -9.27 -21.23 -19.33
N TYR A 36 -9.89 -21.53 -18.19
CA TYR A 36 -9.97 -22.90 -17.65
C TYR A 36 -10.65 -23.87 -18.61
N PHE A 37 -11.67 -23.42 -19.34
CA PHE A 37 -12.35 -24.21 -20.39
C PHE A 37 -11.69 -24.11 -21.77
N GLU A 38 -10.46 -23.60 -21.85
CA GLU A 38 -9.66 -23.49 -23.08
C GLU A 38 -10.38 -22.73 -24.21
N ILE A 39 -11.23 -21.75 -23.86
CA ILE A 39 -11.90 -20.92 -24.86
C ILE A 39 -10.88 -19.98 -25.52
N PRO A 40 -10.80 -19.92 -26.87
CA PRO A 40 -9.88 -19.03 -27.55
C PRO A 40 -10.02 -17.58 -27.07
N THR A 41 -8.89 -16.90 -26.89
CA THR A 41 -8.82 -15.53 -26.35
C THR A 41 -9.68 -14.54 -27.13
N GLY A 42 -9.69 -14.62 -28.46
CA GLY A 42 -10.55 -13.77 -29.30
C GLY A 42 -12.04 -13.93 -29.04
N LYS A 43 -12.52 -15.17 -28.84
CA LYS A 43 -13.93 -15.45 -28.48
C LYS A 43 -14.24 -15.02 -27.06
N SER A 44 -13.27 -15.15 -26.16
CA SER A 44 -13.40 -14.70 -24.77
C SER A 44 -13.54 -13.18 -24.69
N ASP A 45 -12.74 -12.43 -25.46
CA ASP A 45 -12.82 -10.97 -25.49
C ASP A 45 -14.14 -10.47 -26.09
N GLU A 46 -14.58 -11.07 -27.20
CA GLU A 46 -15.89 -10.79 -27.80
C GLU A 46 -17.03 -11.04 -26.81
N PHE A 47 -17.02 -12.19 -26.12
CA PHE A 47 -18.01 -12.51 -25.11
C PHE A 47 -17.99 -11.53 -23.93
N LEU A 48 -16.82 -11.25 -23.34
CA LEU A 48 -16.67 -10.31 -22.24
C LEU A 48 -17.15 -8.90 -22.63
N GLY A 49 -16.82 -8.44 -23.83
CA GLY A 49 -17.31 -7.18 -24.39
C GLY A 49 -18.83 -7.16 -24.51
N SER A 50 -19.44 -8.25 -25.01
CA SER A 50 -20.89 -8.35 -25.22
C SER A 50 -21.73 -8.23 -23.94
N ILE A 51 -21.18 -8.60 -22.78
CA ILE A 51 -21.85 -8.51 -21.47
C ILE A 51 -21.46 -7.26 -20.67
N GLY A 52 -20.62 -6.40 -21.26
CA GLY A 52 -20.09 -5.20 -20.62
C GLY A 52 -19.12 -5.52 -19.49
N CYS A 53 -18.30 -6.57 -19.61
CA CYS A 53 -17.15 -6.80 -18.74
C CYS A 53 -15.95 -5.95 -19.21
N TYR A 54 -14.79 -6.12 -18.56
CA TYR A 54 -13.53 -5.58 -19.06
C TYR A 54 -13.00 -6.41 -20.23
N HIS A 55 -12.25 -5.76 -21.13
CA HIS A 55 -11.55 -6.41 -22.22
C HIS A 55 -10.41 -7.30 -21.71
N LEU A 56 -10.02 -8.27 -22.54
CA LEU A 56 -9.03 -9.30 -22.23
C LEU A 56 -7.73 -8.74 -21.65
N VAL A 57 -7.16 -7.68 -22.23
CA VAL A 57 -5.91 -7.07 -21.74
C VAL A 57 -6.03 -6.59 -20.30
N THR A 58 -7.21 -6.08 -19.93
CA THR A 58 -7.46 -5.59 -18.56
C THR A 58 -7.73 -6.77 -17.62
N CYS A 59 -8.54 -7.74 -18.04
CA CYS A 59 -8.79 -8.96 -17.27
C CYS A 59 -7.52 -9.76 -17.00
N GLN A 60 -6.60 -9.83 -17.97
CA GLN A 60 -5.32 -10.52 -17.82
C GLN A 60 -4.43 -9.85 -16.77
N LYS A 61 -4.27 -8.52 -16.83
CA LYS A 61 -3.53 -7.77 -15.79
C LYS A 61 -4.11 -8.01 -14.40
N TRP A 62 -5.43 -7.95 -14.28
CA TRP A 62 -6.10 -8.20 -13.01
C TRP A 62 -6.02 -9.64 -12.54
N LEU A 63 -6.02 -10.61 -13.46
CA LEU A 63 -5.80 -12.01 -13.13
C LEU A 63 -4.38 -12.24 -12.62
N GLU A 64 -3.38 -11.62 -13.25
CA GLU A 64 -1.99 -11.65 -12.77
C GLU A 64 -1.87 -11.03 -11.37
N THR A 65 -2.53 -9.90 -11.10
CA THR A 65 -2.60 -9.33 -9.75
C THR A 65 -3.33 -10.24 -8.77
N PHE A 66 -4.42 -10.88 -9.19
CA PHE A 66 -5.20 -11.79 -8.34
C PHE A 66 -4.42 -13.06 -7.97
N VAL A 67 -3.63 -13.61 -8.90
CA VAL A 67 -2.85 -14.83 -8.70
C VAL A 67 -1.56 -14.56 -7.93
N ASN A 68 -0.89 -13.43 -8.20
CA ASN A 68 0.41 -13.12 -7.61
C ASN A 68 0.34 -12.20 -6.38
N GLY A 69 -0.78 -11.49 -6.17
CA GLY A 69 -0.96 -10.50 -5.12
C GLY A 69 -1.93 -10.94 -4.02
N SER A 70 -2.10 -10.07 -3.02
CA SER A 70 -3.13 -10.27 -2.01
C SER A 70 -4.52 -9.91 -2.54
N LEU A 71 -5.58 -10.44 -1.93
CA LEU A 71 -6.95 -10.03 -2.25
C LEU A 71 -7.16 -8.52 -2.02
N GLU A 72 -6.39 -7.92 -1.12
CA GLU A 72 -6.40 -6.49 -0.81
C GLU A 72 -5.86 -5.67 -1.98
N ASP A 73 -4.74 -6.08 -2.59
CA ASP A 73 -4.19 -5.45 -3.81
C ASP A 73 -5.15 -5.55 -4.99
N PHE A 74 -5.88 -6.68 -5.05
CA PHE A 74 -6.94 -6.86 -6.04
C PHE A 74 -8.18 -6.01 -5.75
N ALA A 75 -8.57 -5.79 -4.49
CA ALA A 75 -9.73 -4.97 -4.14
C ALA A 75 -9.46 -3.46 -4.32
N MET A 76 -8.20 -3.03 -4.22
CA MET A 76 -7.86 -1.63 -4.47
C MET A 76 -8.05 -1.29 -5.96
N GLU A 77 -9.12 -0.54 -6.28
CA GLU A 77 -9.26 0.09 -7.58
C GLU A 77 -8.17 1.17 -7.70
N ASN A 78 -7.22 0.98 -8.62
CA ASN A 78 -6.22 2.00 -9.01
C ASN A 78 -6.85 3.28 -9.62
N ARG A 79 -8.14 3.55 -9.37
CA ARG A 79 -8.85 4.78 -9.75
C ARG A 79 -8.97 5.66 -8.50
N GLY A 80 -7.93 6.42 -8.23
CA GLY A 80 -7.94 7.44 -7.16
C GLY A 80 -7.69 6.92 -5.75
N GLY A 81 -7.38 5.63 -5.58
CA GLY A 81 -6.77 5.15 -4.34
C GLY A 81 -5.47 5.90 -4.13
N LYS A 82 -5.28 6.50 -2.94
CA LYS A 82 -3.98 7.03 -2.51
C LYS A 82 -2.93 6.03 -2.96
N HIS A 83 -2.05 6.43 -3.89
CA HIS A 83 -0.85 5.65 -4.15
C HIS A 83 -0.31 5.29 -2.78
N VAL A 84 -0.04 4.00 -2.52
CA VAL A 84 0.78 3.63 -1.37
C VAL A 84 2.03 4.46 -1.59
N SER A 85 2.16 5.51 -0.77
CA SER A 85 3.05 6.62 -1.08
C SER A 85 4.39 5.99 -1.31
N THR A 86 4.89 6.05 -2.55
CA THR A 86 6.13 5.37 -2.85
C THR A 86 7.18 5.92 -1.90
N PHE A 87 8.17 5.12 -1.53
CA PHE A 87 9.25 5.58 -0.64
C PHE A 87 9.83 6.94 -1.09
N TYR A 88 9.87 7.17 -2.41
CA TYR A 88 10.31 8.41 -3.03
C TYR A 88 9.30 9.58 -2.95
N GLU A 89 8.01 9.35 -2.77
CA GLU A 89 7.05 10.43 -2.49
C GLU A 89 7.30 11.06 -1.11
N GLY A 90 7.76 10.26 -0.14
CA GLY A 90 8.20 10.77 1.16
C GLY A 90 9.58 11.43 1.13
N PHE A 91 10.41 11.11 0.12
CA PHE A 91 11.80 11.55 -0.01
C PHE A 91 12.16 11.87 -1.48
N PRO A 92 11.60 12.92 -2.10
CA PRO A 92 11.85 13.24 -3.50
C PRO A 92 13.32 13.61 -3.77
N GLU A 93 14.01 14.17 -2.78
CA GLU A 93 15.45 14.49 -2.85
C GLU A 93 16.29 13.22 -3.03
N LEU A 94 15.87 12.11 -2.42
CA LEU A 94 16.53 10.82 -2.50
C LEU A 94 16.37 10.20 -3.89
N GLU A 95 15.19 10.34 -4.51
CA GLU A 95 14.96 9.92 -5.89
C GLU A 95 15.85 10.69 -6.87
N MET A 96 15.92 12.01 -6.71
CA MET A 96 16.76 12.87 -7.52
C MET A 96 18.24 12.51 -7.36
N ALA A 97 18.70 12.32 -6.13
CA ALA A 97 20.08 11.91 -5.85
C ALA A 97 20.41 10.55 -6.50
N ALA A 98 19.50 9.58 -6.42
CA ALA A 98 19.67 8.26 -7.04
C ALA A 98 19.80 8.35 -8.57
N LYS A 99 18.99 9.19 -9.22
CA LYS A 99 19.08 9.46 -10.67
C LYS A 99 20.40 10.10 -11.06
N ILE A 100 20.87 11.08 -10.28
CA ILE A 100 22.17 11.74 -10.50
C ILE A 100 23.30 10.72 -10.36
N PHE A 101 23.30 9.92 -9.30
CA PHE A 101 24.30 8.88 -9.07
C PHE A 101 24.37 7.88 -10.24
N ALA A 102 23.22 7.36 -10.68
CA ALA A 102 23.16 6.44 -11.81
C ALA A 102 23.70 7.07 -13.09
N THR A 103 23.33 8.33 -13.36
CA THR A 103 23.82 9.07 -14.54
C THR A 103 25.33 9.26 -14.50
N GLN A 104 25.89 9.65 -13.34
CA GLN A 104 27.32 9.84 -13.16
C GLN A 104 28.11 8.54 -13.35
N LYS A 105 27.62 7.41 -12.82
CA LYS A 105 28.24 6.09 -13.01
C LYS A 105 28.23 5.65 -14.47
N CYS A 106 27.14 5.92 -15.20
CA CYS A 106 27.05 5.61 -16.63
C CYS A 106 27.95 6.50 -17.52
N GLN A 107 28.39 7.67 -17.04
CA GLN A 107 29.29 8.56 -17.79
C GLN A 107 30.77 8.16 -17.66
N GLN A 108 31.14 7.30 -16.71
CA GLN A 108 32.51 6.84 -16.52
C GLN A 108 32.92 5.83 -17.61
N LYS A 109 34.22 5.72 -17.91
CA LYS A 109 34.78 4.69 -18.79
C LYS A 109 35.74 3.81 -17.99
N PRO A 110 35.43 2.51 -17.77
CA PRO A 110 34.24 1.80 -18.22
C PRO A 110 32.97 2.23 -17.47
N ALA A 111 31.82 2.15 -18.14
CA ALA A 111 30.52 2.41 -17.54
C ALA A 111 30.04 1.14 -16.83
N GLU A 112 30.18 1.09 -15.50
CA GLU A 112 29.71 -0.03 -14.69
C GLU A 112 28.81 0.51 -13.57
N LEU A 113 27.51 0.21 -13.65
CA LEU A 113 26.54 0.52 -12.60
C LEU A 113 26.07 -0.80 -11.99
N LYS A 114 26.50 -1.07 -10.76
CA LYS A 114 25.99 -2.21 -9.98
C LYS A 114 24.77 -1.77 -9.17
N LEU A 115 23.74 -2.61 -9.16
CA LEU A 115 22.54 -2.37 -8.35
C LEU A 115 22.86 -2.31 -6.85
N SER A 116 23.88 -3.05 -6.39
CA SER A 116 24.37 -2.98 -5.01
C SER A 116 24.84 -1.58 -4.63
N ASP A 117 25.54 -0.91 -5.54
CA ASP A 117 26.15 0.39 -5.29
C ASP A 117 25.06 1.47 -5.23
N LEU A 118 24.07 1.38 -6.12
CA LEU A 118 22.89 2.24 -6.08
C LEU A 118 22.08 2.03 -4.79
N ALA A 119 21.89 0.78 -4.36
CA ALA A 119 21.16 0.48 -3.13
C ALA A 119 21.88 1.01 -1.89
N GLN A 120 23.21 0.83 -1.80
CA GLN A 120 24.03 1.40 -0.73
C GLN A 120 24.03 2.93 -0.75
N PHE A 121 24.06 3.53 -1.93
CA PHE A 121 23.97 4.98 -2.09
C PHE A 121 22.63 5.53 -1.57
N ILE A 122 21.51 4.92 -1.97
CA ILE A 122 20.17 5.30 -1.51
C ILE A 122 20.08 5.14 0.01
N ASP A 123 20.56 4.04 0.55
CA ASP A 123 20.55 3.77 1.99
C ASP A 123 21.35 4.82 2.78
N SER A 124 22.59 5.09 2.36
CA SER A 124 23.43 6.13 2.98
C SER A 124 22.78 7.50 2.90
N LYS A 125 22.19 7.86 1.75
CA LYS A 125 21.52 9.16 1.57
C LYS A 125 20.24 9.28 2.39
N PHE A 126 19.50 8.20 2.59
CA PHE A 126 18.35 8.22 3.49
C PHE A 126 18.74 8.56 4.93
N TYR A 127 19.76 7.90 5.49
CA TYR A 127 20.21 8.17 6.85
C TYR A 127 20.82 9.58 6.99
N GLU A 128 21.49 10.08 5.93
CA GLU A 128 21.95 11.47 5.86
C GLU A 128 20.79 12.48 5.90
N LEU A 129 19.73 12.24 5.12
CA LEU A 129 18.56 13.13 5.06
C LEU A 129 17.70 13.09 6.34
N THR A 130 17.60 11.92 6.98
CA THR A 130 16.77 11.73 8.17
C THR A 130 17.50 12.02 9.48
N GLY A 131 18.84 12.07 9.46
CA GLY A 131 19.68 12.20 10.67
C GLY A 131 19.68 10.97 11.58
N GLN A 132 19.12 9.84 11.12
CA GLN A 132 19.08 8.60 11.89
C GLN A 132 20.42 7.85 11.84
N THR A 133 20.78 7.20 12.93
CA THR A 133 21.96 6.31 12.96
C THR A 133 21.57 4.94 12.44
N LYS A 134 22.26 4.46 11.40
CA LYS A 134 22.04 3.12 10.85
C LYS A 134 22.49 2.03 11.83
N ASP A 135 21.60 1.08 12.11
CA ASP A 135 21.96 -0.17 12.79
C ASP A 135 22.81 -1.04 11.84
N PRO A 136 24.04 -1.45 12.23
CA PRO A 136 24.91 -2.27 11.39
C PRO A 136 24.32 -3.66 11.07
N THR A 137 23.34 -4.13 11.85
CA THR A 137 22.65 -5.40 11.61
C THR A 137 21.45 -5.25 10.67
N ALA A 138 20.97 -4.01 10.45
CA ALA A 138 19.86 -3.76 9.56
C ALA A 138 20.27 -3.90 8.08
N GLY A 139 19.38 -4.52 7.29
CA GLY A 139 19.52 -4.56 5.84
C GLY A 139 19.44 -3.18 5.20
N VAL A 140 19.74 -3.12 3.90
CA VAL A 140 19.52 -1.92 3.07
C VAL A 140 18.05 -1.51 3.14
N ILE A 141 17.73 -0.23 3.13
CA ILE A 141 16.35 0.26 3.03
C ILE A 141 15.80 -0.11 1.64
N ARG A 142 15.09 -1.25 1.58
CA ARG A 142 14.57 -1.80 0.31
C ARG A 142 13.12 -1.43 0.03
N SER A 143 12.41 -0.94 1.04
CA SER A 143 11.00 -0.55 0.98
C SER A 143 10.52 -0.34 2.42
N GLU A 144 10.98 0.71 3.08
CA GLU A 144 10.07 1.31 4.05
C GLU A 144 8.94 1.92 3.22
N SER A 145 7.98 1.07 2.83
CA SER A 145 6.62 1.57 2.64
C SER A 145 6.31 2.35 3.91
N MET A 146 5.72 3.55 3.80
CA MET A 146 5.10 4.18 4.95
C MET A 146 3.89 3.33 5.37
N GLY A 147 4.18 2.14 5.89
CA GLY A 147 3.29 1.04 6.11
C GLY A 147 3.20 0.79 7.58
N THR A 148 2.13 1.34 8.18
CA THR A 148 1.17 0.70 9.11
C THR A 148 1.67 -0.22 10.24
N LYS A 149 2.96 -0.34 10.50
CA LYS A 149 3.54 -1.04 11.65
C LYS A 149 4.50 -0.10 12.36
N CYS A 150 3.98 0.56 13.40
CA CYS A 150 4.84 1.22 14.36
C CYS A 150 5.87 0.19 14.86
N LYS A 151 7.17 0.48 14.77
CA LYS A 151 8.22 -0.41 15.31
C LYS A 151 8.16 -0.46 16.84
N ILE A 152 7.57 0.57 17.45
CA ILE A 152 7.39 0.72 18.88
C ILE A 152 6.09 0.02 19.25
N GLY A 153 6.17 -1.02 20.09
CA GLY A 153 4.99 -1.72 20.58
C GLY A 153 4.18 -0.86 21.55
N HIS A 154 4.87 -0.13 22.46
CA HIS A 154 4.26 0.74 23.46
C HIS A 154 5.03 2.05 23.58
N LEU A 155 4.29 3.16 23.72
CA LEU A 155 4.84 4.43 24.17
C LEU A 155 4.92 4.40 25.70
N GLU A 156 6.12 4.59 26.23
CA GLU A 156 6.39 4.69 27.66
C GLU A 156 6.59 6.15 28.04
N TYR A 157 5.86 6.64 29.04
CA TYR A 157 6.08 7.98 29.57
C TYR A 157 5.67 8.08 31.04
N THR A 158 6.25 9.05 31.74
CA THR A 158 5.86 9.38 33.13
C THR A 158 4.84 10.51 33.10
N ASP A 159 3.71 10.32 33.76
CA ASP A 159 2.66 11.35 33.85
C ASP A 159 2.99 12.44 34.90
N GLU A 160 2.08 13.41 35.07
CA GLU A 160 2.22 14.52 36.01
C GLU A 160 2.28 14.07 37.48
N ASN A 161 1.80 12.86 37.80
CA ASN A 161 1.83 12.29 39.15
C ASN A 161 3.12 11.50 39.43
N GLY A 162 3.96 11.30 38.40
CA GLY A 162 5.16 10.47 38.50
C GLY A 162 4.92 8.99 38.19
N ASP A 163 3.73 8.61 37.73
CA ASP A 163 3.40 7.23 37.42
C ASP A 163 3.82 6.90 35.98
N LEU A 164 4.37 5.68 35.78
CA LEU A 164 4.74 5.19 34.46
C LEU A 164 3.48 4.71 33.71
N GLN A 165 3.22 5.31 32.56
CA GLN A 165 2.14 4.98 31.65
C GLN A 165 2.69 4.27 30.41
N LEU A 166 1.98 3.23 29.97
CA LEU A 166 2.28 2.39 28.81
C LEU A 166 1.11 2.43 27.85
N ILE A 167 1.29 3.01 26.67
CA ILE A 167 0.22 3.11 25.66
C ILE A 167 0.57 2.23 24.46
N PRO A 168 -0.25 1.20 24.15
CA PRO A 168 0.02 0.34 23.01
C PRO A 168 -0.18 1.09 21.69
N CYS A 169 0.80 0.99 20.80
CA CYS A 169 0.75 1.55 19.45
C CYS A 169 -0.17 0.77 18.51
N HIS A 170 -0.69 -0.37 18.96
CA HIS A 170 -1.55 -1.27 18.17
C HIS A 170 -2.88 -1.47 18.88
N PHE A 171 -3.92 -1.83 18.12
CA PHE A 171 -5.18 -2.26 18.72
C PHE A 171 -5.02 -3.67 19.30
N GLU A 172 -5.32 -3.83 20.60
CA GLU A 172 -5.27 -5.12 21.28
C GLU A 172 -6.66 -5.76 21.43
N ASN A 173 -7.69 -4.95 21.68
CA ASN A 173 -9.03 -5.42 22.07
C ASN A 173 -10.18 -4.95 21.15
N ASP A 174 -9.88 -4.53 19.93
CA ASP A 174 -10.86 -3.98 18.95
C ASP A 174 -10.93 -4.86 17.70
N PRO A 175 -12.00 -4.87 16.88
CA PRO A 175 -12.02 -5.53 15.56
C PRO A 175 -10.79 -5.25 14.66
N ASN A 176 -10.03 -4.19 14.95
CA ASN A 176 -8.77 -3.86 14.29
C ASN A 176 -7.51 -4.50 14.92
N VAL A 177 -7.61 -5.58 15.70
CA VAL A 177 -6.45 -6.24 16.34
C VAL A 177 -5.25 -6.38 15.40
N GLY A 178 -4.08 -5.95 15.86
CA GLY A 178 -2.81 -6.04 15.11
C GLY A 178 -2.57 -4.92 14.10
N LYS A 179 -3.53 -4.02 13.88
CA LYS A 179 -3.29 -2.77 13.13
C LYS A 179 -2.67 -1.71 14.05
N THR A 180 -1.84 -0.84 13.48
CA THR A 180 -1.27 0.31 14.19
C THR A 180 -2.32 1.40 14.38
N LYS A 181 -2.36 1.99 15.58
CA LYS A 181 -3.18 3.15 15.91
C LYS A 181 -2.67 4.37 15.13
N GLY A 182 -3.59 5.09 14.50
CA GLY A 182 -3.27 6.40 13.94
C GLY A 182 -3.04 7.44 15.03
N LEU A 183 -2.48 8.60 14.65
CA LEU A 183 -2.24 9.71 15.58
C LEU A 183 -3.50 10.17 16.32
N LEU A 184 -4.67 10.08 15.68
CA LEU A 184 -5.94 10.48 16.29
C LEU A 184 -6.36 9.54 17.43
N GLU A 185 -6.16 8.23 17.26
CA GLU A 185 -6.47 7.25 18.32
C GLU A 185 -5.46 7.36 19.47
N LEU A 186 -4.18 7.57 19.15
CA LEU A 186 -3.16 7.85 20.17
C LEU A 186 -3.49 9.13 20.96
N ALA A 187 -3.97 10.19 20.29
CA ALA A 187 -4.38 11.41 20.96
C ALA A 187 -5.53 11.18 21.96
N LYS A 188 -6.49 10.30 21.63
CA LYS A 188 -7.57 9.91 22.54
C LYS A 188 -7.04 9.12 23.73
N ASP A 189 -6.16 8.15 23.50
CA ASP A 189 -5.56 7.34 24.57
C ASP A 189 -4.75 8.22 25.54
N LEU A 190 -4.12 9.28 25.04
CA LEU A 190 -3.38 10.28 25.80
C LEU A 190 -4.27 11.37 26.43
N ASN A 191 -5.59 11.30 26.26
CA ASN A 191 -6.54 12.34 26.69
C ASN A 191 -6.19 13.76 26.15
N VAL A 192 -5.58 13.85 24.97
CA VAL A 192 -5.30 15.13 24.30
C VAL A 192 -6.58 15.63 23.63
N ASN A 193 -7.01 16.85 23.97
CA ASN A 193 -8.20 17.45 23.37
C ASN A 193 -7.92 17.88 21.92
N VAL A 194 -8.45 17.13 20.95
CA VAL A 194 -8.29 17.40 19.51
C VAL A 194 -9.50 18.17 18.97
N PRO A 195 -9.33 19.40 18.44
CA PRO A 195 -10.42 20.16 17.85
C PRO A 195 -11.08 19.45 16.66
N ALA A 196 -12.40 19.61 16.51
CA ALA A 196 -13.10 19.10 15.34
C ALA A 196 -12.54 19.75 14.05
N GLY A 197 -12.18 18.94 13.06
CA GLY A 197 -11.56 19.40 11.81
C GLY A 197 -10.05 19.69 11.89
N CYS A 198 -9.38 19.29 12.98
CA CYS A 198 -7.92 19.40 13.11
C CYS A 198 -7.19 18.71 11.93
N LEU A 199 -6.31 19.46 11.26
CA LEU A 199 -5.50 18.93 10.16
C LEU A 199 -4.33 18.11 10.70
N LEU A 200 -3.79 17.21 9.88
CA LEU A 200 -2.69 16.32 10.28
C LEU A 200 -1.44 17.05 10.83
N PRO A 201 -0.98 18.20 10.27
CA PRO A 201 0.13 18.95 10.84
C PRO A 201 -0.17 19.51 12.23
N GLN A 202 -1.37 20.06 12.44
CA GLN A 202 -1.80 20.59 13.74
C GLN A 202 -1.89 19.48 14.79
N LEU A 203 -2.35 18.29 14.39
CA LEU A 203 -2.37 17.13 15.27
C LEU A 203 -0.96 16.68 15.67
N ARG A 204 0.01 16.72 14.75
CA ARG A 204 1.42 16.45 15.06
C ARG A 204 1.99 17.49 16.02
N ASP A 205 1.69 18.76 15.80
CA ASP A 205 2.13 19.86 16.68
C ASP A 205 1.51 19.78 18.08
N LEU A 206 0.28 19.30 18.20
CA LEU A 206 -0.36 19.05 19.50
C LEU A 206 0.30 17.87 20.23
N LEU A 207 0.51 16.75 19.52
CA LEU A 207 1.11 15.56 20.12
C LEU A 207 2.58 15.77 20.51
N SER A 208 3.35 16.54 19.72
CA SER A 208 4.75 16.84 20.03
C SER A 208 4.94 17.65 21.33
N GLN A 209 3.89 18.33 21.80
CA GLN A 209 3.92 19.04 23.08
C GLN A 209 3.69 18.11 24.28
N HIS A 210 3.11 16.93 24.06
CA HIS A 210 2.81 15.97 25.12
C HIS A 210 4.08 15.26 25.63
N PRO A 211 4.24 15.01 26.94
CA PRO A 211 5.42 14.34 27.51
C PRO A 211 5.78 13.02 26.82
N ALA A 212 4.78 12.26 26.38
CA ALA A 212 4.97 10.98 25.67
C ALA A 212 5.75 11.05 24.35
N PHE A 213 5.93 12.24 23.76
CA PHE A 213 6.66 12.44 22.51
C PHE A 213 7.91 13.31 22.67
N LYS A 214 8.29 13.65 23.90
CA LYS A 214 9.48 14.48 24.22
C LYS A 214 10.71 13.65 24.61
N THR A 215 10.59 12.33 24.55
CA THR A 215 11.63 11.36 24.90
C THR A 215 12.78 11.30 23.91
#